data_AF-A0A1S2HR78-F1
#
_entry.id   AF-A0A1S2HR78-F1
#
_cell.length_a   1.000
_cell.length_b   1.000
_cell.length_c   1.000
_cell.angle_alpha   90.00
_cell.angle_beta   90.00
_cell.angle_gamma   90.00
#
_symmetry.space_group_name_H-M   'P 1'
#
loop_
_entity.id
_entity.type
_entity.pdbx_description
1 polymer ?
#
loop_
_entity_poly.entity_id
_entity_poly.type
_entity_poly.pdbx_seq_one_letter_code
_entity_poly.pdbx_strand_id
1 'polypeptide(L)'
;MSTEQRYRRLMGWYPRSWRTVHEDAFVGTLLDVADAEGRDAPTARERAAVIGHGVTARLDRLVVPEVRDAGSTVALTMGAGLALAEFLVSSWAPWIRGNPAPQEMVQVGPFRDTGLVFAALWVVALVAALTGRWAVGRVALVVCTAAAVLSPHWFVQYPGVWSVDRGTLALFAACAVVALVGRPLRSHHTAAATAGWLLLGIASYTAVGTEPGAWLGSRALWNGNLYAWYAVVLIEVAAVGLAIAGRWHVVFTITLGLTPYALTVVGNELRGILTGSGSAAVVALPVAFGLFLLVLHSSGRLDLRERTPTSV
;
A
#
# COMPACT_ATOMS: atom_id res chain seq x y z
N MET A 1 -30.13 -25.35 8.64
CA MET A 1 -28.96 -25.36 7.73
C MET A 1 -27.92 -26.27 8.36
N SER A 2 -27.56 -27.37 7.69
CA SER A 2 -26.64 -28.37 8.25
C SER A 2 -25.22 -27.81 8.43
N THR A 3 -24.41 -28.42 9.31
CA THR A 3 -23.01 -28.05 9.53
C THR A 3 -22.20 -28.11 8.23
N GLU A 4 -22.41 -29.14 7.42
CA GLU A 4 -21.81 -29.26 6.08
C GLU A 4 -22.17 -28.07 5.17
N GLN A 5 -23.44 -27.65 5.12
CA GLN A 5 -23.85 -26.49 4.32
C GLN A 5 -23.15 -25.20 4.77
N ARG A 6 -22.86 -25.05 6.07
CA ARG A 6 -22.10 -23.90 6.59
C ARG A 6 -20.66 -23.93 6.07
N TYR A 7 -19.99 -25.08 6.09
CA TYR A 7 -18.63 -25.22 5.55
C TYR A 7 -18.57 -25.03 4.03
N ARG A 8 -19.51 -25.61 3.27
CA ARG A 8 -19.59 -25.42 1.81
C ARG A 8 -19.81 -23.96 1.41
N ARG A 9 -20.58 -23.18 2.18
CA ARG A 9 -20.71 -21.73 1.94
C ARG A 9 -19.38 -20.99 2.10
N LEU A 10 -18.52 -21.39 3.05
CA LEU A 10 -17.19 -20.80 3.20
C LEU A 10 -16.28 -21.12 2.02
N MET A 11 -16.48 -22.26 1.34
CA MET A 11 -15.72 -22.60 0.13
C MET A 11 -15.99 -21.60 -1.01
N GLY A 12 -17.09 -20.84 -0.97
CA GLY A 12 -17.37 -19.76 -1.93
C GLY A 12 -16.24 -18.74 -2.07
N TRP A 13 -15.37 -18.58 -1.07
CA TRP A 13 -14.18 -17.72 -1.12
C TRP A 13 -13.07 -18.27 -2.02
N TYR A 14 -13.03 -19.58 -2.27
CA TYR A 14 -12.06 -20.18 -3.17
C TYR A 14 -12.48 -20.05 -4.64
N PRO A 15 -11.52 -19.98 -5.57
CA PRO A 15 -11.82 -20.00 -6.99
C PRO A 15 -12.57 -21.26 -7.42
N ARG A 16 -13.44 -21.15 -8.45
CA ARG A 16 -14.24 -22.29 -8.94
C ARG A 16 -13.40 -23.51 -9.31
N SER A 17 -12.31 -23.33 -10.07
CA SER A 17 -11.50 -24.48 -10.49
C SER A 17 -10.66 -25.11 -9.38
N TRP A 18 -10.46 -24.42 -8.24
CA TRP A 18 -9.88 -25.06 -7.05
C TRP A 18 -10.92 -25.96 -6.39
N ARG A 19 -12.14 -25.44 -6.23
CA ARG A 19 -13.26 -26.14 -5.60
C ARG A 19 -13.65 -27.43 -6.30
N THR A 20 -13.69 -27.42 -7.63
CA THR A 20 -14.04 -28.61 -8.42
C THR A 20 -13.13 -29.81 -8.16
N VAL A 21 -11.91 -29.58 -7.65
CA VAL A 21 -10.92 -30.63 -7.40
C VAL A 21 -10.77 -30.94 -5.90
N HIS A 22 -10.91 -29.94 -5.02
CA HIS A 22 -10.53 -30.08 -3.60
C HIS A 22 -11.68 -29.89 -2.61
N GLU A 23 -12.85 -29.39 -3.03
CA GLU A 23 -13.92 -28.98 -2.11
C GLU A 23 -14.37 -30.12 -1.20
N ASP A 24 -14.71 -31.27 -1.77
CA ASP A 24 -15.29 -32.38 -1.01
C ASP A 24 -14.29 -32.96 0.01
N ALA A 25 -13.03 -33.16 -0.40
CA ALA A 25 -11.98 -33.62 0.49
C ALA A 25 -11.72 -32.63 1.63
N PHE A 26 -11.61 -31.34 1.31
CA PHE A 26 -11.33 -30.30 2.30
C PHE A 26 -12.49 -30.10 3.29
N VAL A 27 -13.74 -30.13 2.81
CA VAL A 27 -14.93 -30.06 3.67
C VAL A 27 -15.04 -31.30 4.55
N GLY A 28 -14.76 -32.49 4.02
CA GLY A 28 -14.72 -33.74 4.80
C GLY A 28 -13.76 -33.63 5.98
N THR A 29 -12.52 -33.19 5.74
CA THR A 29 -11.53 -33.00 6.81
C THR A 29 -11.99 -31.98 7.88
N LEU A 30 -12.64 -30.89 7.49
CA LEU A 30 -13.15 -29.91 8.46
C LEU A 30 -14.34 -30.44 9.27
N LEU A 31 -15.16 -31.31 8.69
CA LEU A 31 -16.25 -31.98 9.39
C LEU A 31 -15.72 -33.01 10.39
N ASP A 32 -14.74 -33.83 10.00
CA ASP A 32 -14.11 -34.81 10.90
C ASP A 32 -13.53 -34.13 12.15
N VAL A 33 -12.87 -32.97 11.97
CA VAL A 33 -12.34 -32.17 13.09
C VAL A 33 -13.48 -31.58 13.95
N ALA A 34 -14.56 -31.09 13.32
CA ALA A 34 -15.70 -30.55 14.05
C ALA A 34 -16.42 -31.62 14.87
N ASP A 35 -16.62 -32.81 14.29
CA ASP A 35 -17.26 -33.95 14.94
C ASP A 35 -16.42 -34.47 16.11
N ALA A 36 -15.09 -34.58 15.93
CA ALA A 36 -14.16 -34.96 16.99
C ALA A 36 -14.17 -33.96 18.17
N GLU A 37 -14.39 -32.67 17.89
CA GLU A 37 -14.50 -31.61 18.90
C GLU A 37 -15.93 -31.39 19.41
N GLY A 38 -16.92 -32.16 18.92
CA GLY A 38 -18.32 -32.03 19.30
C GLY A 38 -18.95 -30.68 18.93
N ARG A 39 -18.54 -30.08 17.80
CA ARG A 39 -18.97 -28.75 17.36
C ARG A 39 -19.99 -28.80 16.24
N ASP A 40 -21.09 -28.08 16.42
CA ASP A 40 -22.13 -27.92 15.40
C ASP A 40 -21.88 -26.76 14.41
N ALA A 41 -20.77 -26.03 14.55
CA ALA A 41 -20.47 -24.87 13.71
C ALA A 41 -18.97 -24.58 13.54
N PRO A 42 -18.58 -23.96 12.41
CA PRO A 42 -17.25 -23.41 12.23
C PRO A 42 -16.96 -22.29 13.24
N THR A 43 -15.80 -22.34 13.87
CA THR A 43 -15.32 -21.29 14.77
C THR A 43 -15.05 -19.98 14.02
N ALA A 44 -14.98 -18.85 14.72
CA ALA A 44 -14.59 -17.57 14.11
C ALA A 44 -13.18 -17.63 13.49
N ARG A 45 -12.25 -18.35 14.13
CA ARG A 45 -10.88 -18.54 13.66
C ARG A 45 -10.83 -19.37 12.37
N GLU A 46 -11.56 -20.48 12.30
CA GLU A 46 -11.65 -21.29 11.08
C GLU A 46 -12.26 -20.49 9.93
N ARG A 47 -13.34 -19.75 10.18
CA ARG A 47 -13.95 -18.86 9.17
C ARG A 47 -12.93 -17.86 8.62
N ALA A 48 -12.22 -17.16 9.51
CA ALA A 48 -11.20 -16.20 9.10
C ALA A 48 -10.05 -16.85 8.30
N ALA A 49 -9.60 -18.04 8.72
CA ALA A 49 -8.55 -18.79 8.02
C ALA A 49 -9.00 -19.21 6.61
N VAL A 50 -10.18 -19.82 6.48
CA VAL A 50 -10.75 -20.26 5.20
C VAL A 50 -10.96 -19.08 4.25
N ILE A 51 -11.51 -17.97 4.75
CA ILE A 51 -11.68 -16.74 3.96
C ILE A 51 -10.32 -16.21 3.50
N GLY A 52 -9.34 -16.11 4.41
CA GLY A 52 -8.01 -15.60 4.11
C GLY A 52 -7.27 -16.43 3.06
N HIS A 53 -7.35 -17.76 3.15
CA HIS A 53 -6.78 -18.66 2.16
C HIS A 53 -7.51 -18.58 0.82
N GLY A 54 -8.85 -18.54 0.81
CA GLY A 54 -9.63 -18.38 -0.41
C GLY A 54 -9.32 -17.07 -1.15
N VAL A 55 -9.19 -15.96 -0.42
CA VAL A 55 -8.75 -14.66 -0.98
C VAL A 55 -7.34 -14.75 -1.55
N THR A 56 -6.40 -15.36 -0.81
CA THR A 56 -5.02 -15.56 -1.29
C THR A 56 -5.00 -16.37 -2.59
N ALA A 57 -5.74 -17.48 -2.65
CA ALA A 57 -5.83 -18.32 -3.85
C ALA A 57 -6.46 -17.61 -5.07
N ARG A 58 -7.31 -16.60 -4.85
CA ARG A 58 -7.82 -15.75 -5.93
C ARG A 58 -6.77 -14.73 -6.38
N LEU A 59 -6.03 -14.15 -5.43
CA LEU A 59 -4.97 -13.19 -5.73
C LEU A 59 -3.82 -13.85 -6.48
N ASP A 60 -3.48 -15.10 -6.17
CA ASP A 60 -2.44 -15.87 -6.88
C ASP A 60 -2.73 -16.03 -8.39
N ARG A 61 -3.98 -15.82 -8.82
CA ARG A 61 -4.36 -15.79 -10.26
C ARG A 61 -4.15 -14.44 -10.93
N LEU A 62 -4.14 -13.38 -10.13
CA LEU A 62 -4.00 -12.01 -10.62
C LEU A 62 -2.52 -11.59 -10.61
N VAL A 63 -1.81 -12.00 -9.57
CA VAL A 63 -0.41 -11.64 -9.33
C VAL A 63 0.33 -12.84 -8.78
N VAL A 64 1.43 -13.20 -9.41
CA VAL A 64 2.35 -14.24 -8.94
C VAL A 64 2.80 -13.95 -7.49
N PRO A 65 2.81 -14.94 -6.57
CA PRO A 65 3.08 -14.72 -5.14
C PRO A 65 4.35 -13.93 -4.83
N GLU A 66 5.45 -14.19 -5.54
CA GLU A 66 6.74 -13.52 -5.33
C GLU A 66 6.65 -12.02 -5.68
N VAL A 67 6.00 -11.69 -6.80
CA VAL A 67 5.76 -10.31 -7.23
C VAL A 67 4.85 -9.61 -6.23
N ARG A 68 3.83 -10.31 -5.73
CA ARG A 68 2.87 -9.78 -4.76
C ARG A 68 3.56 -9.40 -3.45
N ASP A 69 4.38 -10.29 -2.91
CA ASP A 69 5.07 -10.09 -1.63
C ASP A 69 6.17 -9.01 -1.75
N ALA A 70 6.87 -8.98 -2.89
CA ALA A 70 7.81 -7.90 -3.20
C ALA A 70 7.09 -6.55 -3.38
N GLY A 71 5.99 -6.50 -4.13
CA GLY A 71 5.17 -5.29 -4.31
C GLY A 71 4.57 -4.78 -3.00
N SER A 72 4.13 -5.69 -2.12
CA SER A 72 3.70 -5.39 -0.76
C SER A 72 4.83 -4.75 0.06
N THR A 73 6.08 -5.21 -0.11
CA THR A 73 7.26 -4.61 0.52
C THR A 73 7.50 -3.19 0.00
N VAL A 74 7.43 -2.97 -1.32
CA VAL A 74 7.60 -1.64 -1.92
C VAL A 74 6.52 -0.68 -1.42
N ALA A 75 5.25 -1.10 -1.44
CA ALA A 75 4.14 -0.29 -0.95
C ALA A 75 4.25 0.02 0.56
N LEU A 76 4.70 -0.95 1.38
CA LEU A 76 4.93 -0.75 2.80
C LEU A 76 6.02 0.31 3.05
N THR A 77 7.16 0.19 2.36
CA THR A 77 8.30 1.10 2.55
C THR A 77 8.02 2.51 2.01
N MET A 78 7.31 2.61 0.88
CA MET A 78 6.83 3.87 0.33
C MET A 78 5.84 4.56 1.26
N GLY A 79 4.80 3.84 1.69
CA GLY A 79 3.80 4.38 2.61
C GLY A 79 4.42 4.83 3.94
N ALA A 80 5.29 4.01 4.53
CA ALA A 80 5.94 4.36 5.79
C ALA A 80 6.93 5.52 5.65
N GLY A 81 7.75 5.53 4.60
CA GLY A 81 8.72 6.61 4.38
C GLY A 81 8.04 7.96 4.16
N LEU A 82 7.02 7.99 3.31
CA LEU A 82 6.27 9.23 3.02
C LEU A 82 5.41 9.67 4.20
N ALA A 83 4.84 8.77 4.99
CA ALA A 83 4.12 9.12 6.21
C ALA A 83 5.05 9.73 7.27
N LEU A 84 6.28 9.22 7.39
CA LEU A 84 7.29 9.82 8.26
C LEU A 84 7.75 11.20 7.75
N ALA A 85 7.86 11.38 6.44
CA ALA A 85 8.22 12.66 5.84
C ALA A 85 7.13 13.71 6.12
N GLU A 86 5.87 13.36 5.85
CA GLU A 86 4.69 14.18 6.18
C GLU A 86 4.65 14.54 7.66
N PHE A 87 4.84 13.55 8.54
CA PHE A 87 4.85 13.80 9.98
C PHE A 87 5.96 14.75 10.40
N LEU A 88 7.17 14.55 9.90
CA LEU A 88 8.32 15.37 10.28
C LEU A 88 8.17 16.80 9.75
N VAL A 89 7.76 16.95 8.48
CA VAL A 89 7.81 18.23 7.75
C VAL A 89 6.54 19.06 7.86
N SER A 90 5.36 18.43 7.86
CA SER A 90 4.07 19.12 8.00
C SER A 90 3.55 19.06 9.43
N SER A 91 3.37 17.85 9.96
CA SER A 91 2.60 17.66 11.21
C SER A 91 3.35 18.18 12.43
N TRP A 92 4.57 17.71 12.67
CA TRP A 92 5.37 18.08 13.83
C TRP A 92 6.17 19.36 13.59
N ALA A 93 6.87 19.44 12.45
CA ALA A 93 7.68 20.58 12.01
C ALA A 93 8.37 21.31 13.18
N PRO A 94 9.26 20.64 13.94
CA PRO A 94 9.78 21.16 15.21
C PRO A 94 10.58 22.46 15.07
N TRP A 95 11.01 22.82 13.87
CA TRP A 95 11.66 24.09 13.56
C TRP A 95 10.69 25.29 13.53
N ILE A 96 9.39 25.04 13.42
CA ILE A 96 8.37 26.09 13.43
C ILE A 96 7.92 26.31 14.87
N ARG A 97 8.10 27.54 15.37
CA ARG A 97 7.72 27.91 16.73
C ARG A 97 6.26 28.38 16.76
N GLY A 98 5.49 27.80 17.68
CA GLY A 98 4.09 28.17 17.89
C GLY A 98 3.14 27.70 16.79
N ASN A 99 1.93 28.21 16.87
CA ASN A 99 0.86 27.94 15.93
C ASN A 99 0.97 28.97 14.77
N PRO A 100 1.25 28.54 13.52
CA PRO A 100 1.37 29.44 12.37
C PRO A 100 0.02 30.06 11.96
N ALA A 101 -1.11 29.50 12.39
CA ALA A 101 -2.45 29.96 12.04
C ALA A 101 -3.38 29.88 13.27
N PRO A 102 -3.13 30.63 14.35
CA PRO A 102 -3.82 30.46 15.64
C PRO A 102 -5.32 30.75 15.59
N GLN A 103 -5.78 31.51 14.59
CA GLN A 103 -7.21 31.80 14.39
C GLN A 103 -7.92 30.72 13.56
N GLU A 104 -7.17 29.89 12.82
CA GLU A 104 -7.71 28.94 11.84
C GLU A 104 -7.34 27.49 12.15
N MET A 105 -6.46 27.25 13.13
CA MET A 105 -5.92 25.93 13.45
C MET A 105 -5.94 25.66 14.95
N VAL A 106 -6.64 24.60 15.32
CA VAL A 106 -6.61 23.95 16.63
C VAL A 106 -5.45 22.98 16.64
N GLN A 107 -4.39 23.33 17.36
CA GLN A 107 -3.19 22.50 17.49
C GLN A 107 -3.35 21.52 18.66
N VAL A 108 -3.02 20.25 18.44
CA VAL A 108 -2.98 19.24 19.51
C VAL A 108 -1.53 19.02 19.93
N GLY A 109 -1.13 19.66 21.04
CA GLY A 109 0.27 19.65 21.48
C GLY A 109 1.18 20.28 20.41
N PRO A 110 2.28 19.62 20.00
CA PRO A 110 3.16 20.13 18.95
C PRO A 110 2.67 19.85 17.53
N PHE A 111 1.53 19.16 17.34
CA PHE A 111 1.09 18.66 16.04
C PHE A 111 0.05 19.56 15.38
N ARG A 112 0.29 19.93 14.11
CA ARG A 112 -0.49 20.87 13.31
C ARG A 112 -1.62 20.22 12.53
N ASP A 113 -1.50 18.93 12.22
CA ASP A 113 -2.50 18.16 11.50
C ASP A 113 -2.55 16.71 12.03
N THR A 114 -3.40 15.90 11.40
CA THR A 114 -3.63 14.49 11.78
C THR A 114 -2.52 13.52 11.34
N GLY A 115 -1.44 14.00 10.72
CA GLY A 115 -0.39 13.16 10.15
C GLY A 115 0.36 12.31 11.18
N LEU A 116 0.40 12.72 12.45
CA LEU A 116 0.91 11.87 13.56
C LEU A 116 0.23 10.51 13.60
N VAL A 117 -1.10 10.46 13.43
CA VAL A 117 -1.88 9.22 13.51
C VAL A 117 -1.47 8.28 12.39
N PHE A 118 -1.33 8.81 11.18
CA PHE A 118 -0.92 8.03 10.02
C PHE A 118 0.52 7.53 10.14
N ALA A 119 1.46 8.39 10.58
CA ALA A 119 2.83 7.99 10.83
C ALA A 119 2.93 6.90 11.90
N ALA A 120 2.20 7.01 13.01
CA ALA A 120 2.19 5.99 14.05
C ALA A 120 1.69 4.63 13.53
N LEU A 121 0.59 4.62 12.77
CA LEU A 121 0.05 3.39 12.16
C LEU A 121 1.03 2.76 11.17
N TRP A 122 1.69 3.56 10.34
CA TRP A 122 2.71 3.09 9.40
C TRP A 122 3.97 2.57 10.11
N VAL A 123 4.43 3.22 11.18
CA VAL A 123 5.55 2.74 12.00
C VAL A 123 5.21 1.41 12.66
N VAL A 124 4.01 1.27 13.22
CA VAL A 124 3.54 -0.02 13.77
C VAL A 124 3.54 -1.10 12.69
N ALA A 125 3.05 -0.80 11.49
CA ALA A 125 3.06 -1.75 10.38
C ALA A 125 4.47 -2.15 9.94
N LEU A 126 5.39 -1.19 9.83
CA LEU A 126 6.77 -1.42 9.46
C LEU A 126 7.51 -2.26 10.51
N VAL A 127 7.40 -1.90 11.80
CA VAL A 127 8.01 -2.66 12.90
C VAL A 127 7.43 -4.07 12.98
N ALA A 128 6.12 -4.22 12.79
CA ALA A 128 5.47 -5.52 12.75
C ALA A 128 6.01 -6.41 11.60
N ALA A 129 6.27 -5.83 10.42
CA ALA A 129 6.91 -6.56 9.32
C ALA A 129 8.35 -6.97 9.67
N LEU A 130 9.16 -6.04 10.19
CA LEU A 130 10.58 -6.29 10.53
C LEU A 130 10.76 -7.28 11.69
N THR A 131 9.77 -7.40 12.58
CA THR A 131 9.79 -8.33 13.72
C THR A 131 9.10 -9.67 13.42
N GLY A 132 8.55 -9.86 12.21
CA GLY A 132 7.84 -11.08 11.82
C GLY A 132 6.42 -11.19 12.39
N ARG A 133 5.87 -10.12 12.98
CA ARG A 133 4.52 -10.06 13.57
C ARG A 133 3.50 -9.47 12.61
N TRP A 134 3.50 -9.90 11.35
CA TRP A 134 2.76 -9.24 10.26
C TRP A 134 1.24 -9.13 10.49
N ALA A 135 0.64 -10.01 11.31
CA ALA A 135 -0.76 -9.88 11.70
C ALA A 135 -1.09 -8.52 12.34
N VAL A 136 -0.18 -7.99 13.19
CA VAL A 136 -0.32 -6.66 13.80
C VAL A 136 -0.25 -5.57 12.73
N GLY A 137 0.69 -5.70 11.80
CA GLY A 137 0.84 -4.74 10.70
C GLY A 137 -0.38 -4.69 9.79
N ARG A 138 -1.02 -5.83 9.53
CA ARG A 138 -2.29 -5.86 8.78
C ARG A 138 -3.40 -5.10 9.50
N VAL A 139 -3.55 -5.28 10.80
CA VAL A 139 -4.54 -4.52 11.58
C VAL A 139 -4.25 -3.02 11.49
N ALA A 140 -2.98 -2.61 11.68
CA ALA A 140 -2.59 -1.21 11.57
C ALA A 140 -2.90 -0.61 10.19
N LEU A 141 -2.63 -1.36 9.10
CA LEU A 141 -2.92 -0.91 7.73
C LEU A 141 -4.42 -0.87 7.41
N VAL A 142 -5.22 -1.79 7.94
CA VAL A 142 -6.70 -1.73 7.82
C VAL A 142 -7.23 -0.48 8.52
N VAL A 143 -6.76 -0.21 9.75
CA VAL A 143 -7.12 1.01 10.50
C VAL A 143 -6.65 2.26 9.75
N CYS A 144 -5.43 2.25 9.21
CA CYS A 144 -4.89 3.36 8.41
C CYS A 144 -5.75 3.64 7.18
N THR A 145 -6.15 2.59 6.46
CA THR A 145 -7.03 2.71 5.28
C THR A 145 -8.38 3.29 5.66
N ALA A 146 -9.01 2.78 6.72
CA ALA A 146 -10.29 3.30 7.20
C ALA A 146 -10.17 4.76 7.65
N ALA A 147 -9.13 5.11 8.41
CA ALA A 147 -8.87 6.47 8.85
C ALA A 147 -8.64 7.42 7.67
N ALA A 148 -7.90 7.00 6.64
CA ALA A 148 -7.64 7.81 5.45
C ALA A 148 -8.92 8.10 4.65
N VAL A 149 -9.84 7.14 4.59
CA VAL A 149 -11.14 7.30 3.91
C VAL A 149 -12.10 8.17 4.73
N LEU A 150 -12.16 7.96 6.04
CA LEU A 150 -13.15 8.59 6.91
C LEU A 150 -12.76 10.00 7.38
N SER A 151 -11.46 10.25 7.61
CA SER A 151 -10.99 11.51 8.20
C SER A 151 -11.37 12.77 7.40
N PRO A 152 -11.33 12.81 6.05
CA PRO A 152 -11.72 14.01 5.31
C PRO A 152 -13.19 14.38 5.49
N HIS A 153 -14.06 13.41 5.80
CA HIS A 153 -15.48 13.64 6.03
C HIS A 153 -15.74 14.00 7.49
N TRP A 154 -15.01 13.37 8.41
CA TRP A 154 -15.14 13.61 9.84
C TRP A 154 -14.69 15.03 10.21
N PHE A 155 -13.50 15.46 9.76
CA PHE A 155 -12.94 16.75 10.18
C PHE A 155 -13.60 17.98 9.57
N VAL A 156 -14.43 17.83 8.53
CA VAL A 156 -15.29 18.92 8.03
C VAL A 156 -16.24 19.44 9.12
N GLN A 157 -16.57 18.61 10.12
CA GLN A 157 -17.43 18.98 11.24
C GLN A 157 -16.70 19.70 12.39
N TYR A 158 -15.37 19.77 12.36
CA TYR A 158 -14.54 20.31 13.44
C TYR A 158 -13.64 21.44 12.89
N PRO A 159 -14.15 22.68 12.84
CA PRO A 159 -13.39 23.83 12.37
C PRO A 159 -12.05 23.94 13.11
N GLY A 160 -10.99 24.14 12.33
CA GLY A 160 -9.63 24.28 12.83
C GLY A 160 -8.89 22.97 13.11
N VAL A 161 -9.51 21.79 13.01
CA VAL A 161 -8.75 20.54 12.97
C VAL A 161 -8.37 20.22 11.52
N TRP A 162 -7.09 20.34 11.22
CA TRP A 162 -6.59 20.13 9.86
C TRP A 162 -6.29 18.66 9.62
N SER A 163 -6.94 18.10 8.61
CA SER A 163 -6.64 16.77 8.11
C SER A 163 -5.43 16.84 7.17
N VAL A 164 -4.64 15.77 7.13
CA VAL A 164 -3.74 15.48 6.01
C VAL A 164 -4.52 15.62 4.69
N ASP A 165 -3.86 16.19 3.67
CA ASP A 165 -4.46 16.45 2.37
C ASP A 165 -5.02 15.16 1.74
N ARG A 166 -6.11 15.32 0.99
CA ARG A 166 -6.85 14.19 0.39
C ARG A 166 -6.01 13.39 -0.59
N GLY A 167 -5.05 14.01 -1.29
CA GLY A 167 -4.10 13.31 -2.15
C GLY A 167 -3.17 12.41 -1.34
N THR A 168 -2.59 12.95 -0.27
CA THR A 168 -1.70 12.20 0.63
C THR A 168 -2.42 11.05 1.33
N LEU A 169 -3.67 11.27 1.77
CA LEU A 169 -4.51 10.21 2.33
C LEU A 169 -4.85 9.12 1.30
N ALA A 170 -5.16 9.50 0.06
CA ALA A 170 -5.40 8.54 -1.01
C ALA A 170 -4.16 7.69 -1.29
N LEU A 171 -2.96 8.29 -1.28
CA LEU A 171 -1.70 7.57 -1.42
C LEU A 171 -1.51 6.57 -0.27
N PHE A 172 -1.69 6.99 0.98
CA PHE A 172 -1.56 6.09 2.13
C PHE A 172 -2.57 4.95 2.09
N ALA A 173 -3.82 5.22 1.73
CA ALA A 173 -4.82 4.17 1.56
C ALA A 173 -4.43 3.17 0.46
N ALA A 174 -3.98 3.66 -0.70
CA ALA A 174 -3.57 2.82 -1.82
C ALA A 174 -2.33 1.97 -1.47
N CYS A 175 -1.32 2.56 -0.82
CA CYS A 175 -0.15 1.83 -0.32
C CYS A 175 -0.56 0.76 0.69
N ALA A 176 -1.44 1.09 1.64
CA ALA A 176 -1.91 0.16 2.66
C ALA A 176 -2.65 -1.03 2.04
N VAL A 177 -3.52 -0.78 1.05
CA VAL A 177 -4.22 -1.85 0.31
C VAL A 177 -3.25 -2.77 -0.42
N VAL A 178 -2.27 -2.23 -1.14
CA VAL A 178 -1.25 -3.05 -1.84
C VAL A 178 -0.38 -3.82 -0.84
N ALA A 179 0.01 -3.19 0.27
CA ALA A 179 0.78 -3.84 1.32
C ALA A 179 0.00 -4.99 1.99
N LEU A 180 -1.31 -4.83 2.23
CA LEU A 180 -2.17 -5.84 2.85
C LEU A 180 -2.28 -7.14 2.05
N VAL A 181 -2.18 -7.03 0.72
CA VAL A 181 -2.35 -8.13 -0.22
C VAL A 181 -1.20 -9.16 -0.11
N GLY A 182 0.00 -8.76 0.30
CA GLY A 182 1.17 -9.63 0.40
C GLY A 182 1.72 -9.86 1.82
N ARG A 183 2.94 -10.41 1.86
CA ARG A 183 3.79 -10.57 3.03
C ARG A 183 5.11 -9.81 2.82
N PRO A 184 5.27 -8.62 3.41
CA PRO A 184 6.49 -7.85 3.27
C PRO A 184 7.72 -8.62 3.74
N LEU A 185 8.83 -8.40 3.04
CA LEU A 185 10.10 -9.04 3.34
C LEU A 185 10.70 -8.49 4.64
N ARG A 186 11.18 -9.39 5.49
CA ARG A 186 11.94 -9.07 6.69
C ARG A 186 13.41 -8.91 6.31
N SER A 187 13.81 -7.70 5.96
CA SER A 187 15.19 -7.40 5.57
C SER A 187 15.62 -6.00 6.00
N HIS A 188 16.92 -5.81 6.19
CA HIS A 188 17.51 -4.47 6.37
C HIS A 188 17.29 -3.60 5.13
N HIS A 189 17.16 -4.20 3.94
CA HIS A 189 16.78 -3.49 2.72
C HIS A 189 15.39 -2.84 2.83
N THR A 190 14.45 -3.45 3.57
CA THR A 190 13.13 -2.86 3.83
C THR A 190 13.28 -1.56 4.63
N ALA A 191 14.11 -1.56 5.68
CA ALA A 191 14.37 -0.35 6.46
C ALA A 191 15.10 0.72 5.64
N ALA A 192 16.10 0.34 4.83
CA ALA A 192 16.82 1.24 3.95
C ALA A 192 15.91 1.86 2.88
N ALA A 193 15.00 1.07 2.29
CA ALA A 193 14.03 1.57 1.33
C ALA A 193 13.05 2.57 1.98
N THR A 194 12.58 2.31 3.20
CA THR A 194 11.77 3.28 3.97
C THR A 194 12.53 4.59 4.17
N ALA A 195 13.81 4.53 4.55
CA ALA A 195 14.64 5.72 4.71
C ALA A 195 14.81 6.48 3.38
N GLY A 196 15.00 5.76 2.26
CA GLY A 196 15.03 6.36 0.92
C GLY A 196 13.75 7.12 0.58
N TRP A 197 12.58 6.52 0.81
CA TRP A 197 11.29 7.18 0.60
C TRP A 197 11.05 8.36 1.54
N LEU A 198 11.51 8.28 2.79
CA LEU A 198 11.49 9.40 3.74
C LEU A 198 12.31 10.59 3.22
N LEU A 199 13.55 10.34 2.79
CA LEU A 199 14.43 11.38 2.26
C LEU A 199 13.85 11.99 0.98
N LEU A 200 13.27 11.17 0.10
CA LEU A 200 12.61 11.64 -1.12
C LEU A 200 11.36 12.49 -0.82
N GLY A 201 10.59 12.10 0.20
CA GLY A 201 9.47 12.90 0.71
C GLY A 201 9.93 14.25 1.22
N ILE A 202 10.95 14.29 2.09
CA ILE A 202 11.54 15.53 2.61
C ILE A 202 12.02 16.42 1.47
N ALA A 203 12.75 15.87 0.50
CA ALA A 203 13.21 16.62 -0.68
C ALA A 203 12.04 17.21 -1.49
N SER A 204 10.92 16.47 -1.59
CA SER A 204 9.73 16.97 -2.28
C SER A 204 9.07 18.15 -1.54
N TYR A 205 9.01 18.12 -0.20
CA TYR A 205 8.54 19.29 0.56
C TYR A 205 9.44 20.51 0.39
N THR A 206 10.76 20.33 0.43
CA THR A 206 11.70 21.45 0.34
C THR A 206 11.75 22.07 -1.07
N ALA A 207 11.30 21.33 -2.10
CA ALA A 207 11.22 21.81 -3.47
C ALA A 207 10.18 22.92 -3.71
N VAL A 208 9.20 23.10 -2.81
CA VAL A 208 8.15 24.13 -2.96
C VAL A 208 8.71 25.56 -2.90
N GLY A 209 9.92 25.75 -2.36
CA GLY A 209 10.61 27.04 -2.38
C GLY A 209 10.00 28.08 -1.44
N THR A 210 9.47 27.67 -0.28
CA THR A 210 8.89 28.58 0.71
C THR A 210 9.93 29.30 1.55
N GLU A 211 9.56 30.45 2.10
CA GLU A 211 10.40 31.19 3.05
C GLU A 211 10.79 30.32 4.26
N PRO A 212 12.02 30.47 4.79
CA PRO A 212 12.45 29.77 5.99
C PRO A 212 11.48 30.02 7.17
N GLY A 213 10.98 28.94 7.77
CA GLY A 213 10.06 29.00 8.90
C GLY A 213 8.57 29.05 8.53
N ALA A 214 8.24 29.14 7.24
CA ALA A 214 6.87 28.96 6.78
C ALA A 214 6.40 27.51 7.01
N TRP A 215 5.13 27.36 7.39
CA TRP A 215 4.52 26.05 7.53
C TRP A 215 4.16 25.47 6.16
N LEU A 216 4.68 24.28 5.90
CA LEU A 216 4.37 23.49 4.73
C LEU A 216 3.25 22.52 5.10
N GLY A 217 2.02 22.88 4.75
CA GLY A 217 0.91 21.93 4.88
C GLY A 217 1.13 20.71 3.96
N SER A 218 0.52 19.60 4.33
CA SER A 218 0.54 18.30 3.62
C SER A 218 0.44 18.36 2.08
N ARG A 219 -0.30 19.32 1.53
CA ARG A 219 -0.42 19.55 0.08
C ARG A 219 0.92 19.93 -0.60
N ALA A 220 1.86 20.48 0.16
CA ALA A 220 3.20 20.83 -0.32
C ALA A 220 3.94 19.63 -0.92
N LEU A 221 3.68 18.40 -0.45
CA LEU A 221 4.21 17.18 -1.05
C LEU A 221 3.90 17.09 -2.55
N TRP A 222 2.70 17.51 -2.94
CA TRP A 222 2.21 17.44 -4.31
C TRP A 222 2.64 18.65 -5.15
N ASN A 223 2.71 19.83 -4.53
CA ASN A 223 3.17 21.04 -5.20
C ASN A 223 4.68 20.99 -5.49
N GLY A 224 5.46 20.38 -4.61
CA GLY A 224 6.91 20.18 -4.73
C GLY A 224 7.29 18.79 -5.21
N ASN A 225 6.36 18.06 -5.83
CA ASN A 225 6.49 16.66 -6.24
C ASN A 225 7.55 16.41 -7.34
N LEU A 226 8.39 17.40 -7.66
CA LEU A 226 9.38 17.34 -8.73
C LEU A 226 10.35 16.16 -8.53
N TYR A 227 10.93 16.02 -7.33
CA TYR A 227 11.91 14.97 -7.05
C TYR A 227 11.30 13.58 -7.04
N ALA A 228 10.14 13.41 -6.39
CA ALA A 228 9.43 12.13 -6.41
C ALA A 228 8.99 11.75 -7.83
N TRP A 229 8.54 12.70 -8.64
CA TRP A 229 8.18 12.46 -10.03
C TRP A 229 9.39 11.99 -10.85
N TYR A 230 10.54 12.68 -10.78
CA TYR A 230 11.76 12.27 -11.48
C TYR A 230 12.28 10.91 -11.01
N ALA A 231 12.22 10.63 -9.71
CA ALA A 231 12.60 9.33 -9.17
C ALA A 231 11.72 8.22 -9.76
N VAL A 232 10.41 8.45 -9.87
CA VAL A 232 9.48 7.48 -10.45
C VAL A 232 9.75 7.26 -11.94
N VAL A 233 9.98 8.33 -12.71
CA VAL A 233 10.35 8.20 -14.13
C VAL A 233 11.66 7.43 -14.30
N LEU A 234 12.67 7.69 -13.45
CA LEU A 234 13.92 6.93 -13.47
C LEU A 234 13.67 5.43 -13.18
N ILE A 235 12.82 5.13 -12.21
CA ILE A 235 12.43 3.75 -11.85
C ILE A 235 11.69 3.08 -13.03
N GLU A 236 10.83 3.79 -13.75
CA GLU A 236 10.14 3.27 -14.94
C GLU A 236 11.11 3.02 -16.10
N VAL A 237 12.05 3.93 -16.36
CA VAL A 237 13.10 3.73 -17.36
C VAL A 237 13.95 2.49 -17.01
N ALA A 238 14.30 2.32 -15.73
CA ALA A 238 14.99 1.13 -15.26
C ALA A 238 14.14 -0.14 -15.47
N ALA A 239 12.83 -0.07 -15.21
CA ALA A 239 11.91 -1.19 -15.46
C ALA A 239 11.86 -1.56 -16.95
N VAL A 240 11.85 -0.59 -17.87
CA VAL A 240 11.93 -0.85 -19.31
C VAL A 240 13.25 -1.54 -19.67
N GLY A 241 14.38 -1.06 -19.15
CA GLY A 241 15.69 -1.71 -19.33
C GLY A 241 15.72 -3.16 -18.82
N LEU A 242 15.11 -3.40 -17.65
CA LEU A 242 14.97 -4.74 -17.07
C LEU A 242 14.04 -5.65 -17.88
N ALA A 243 12.98 -5.10 -18.47
CA ALA A 243 12.09 -5.83 -19.37
C ALA A 243 12.84 -6.28 -20.64
N ILE A 244 13.64 -5.40 -21.23
CA ILE A 244 14.51 -5.72 -22.38
C ILE A 244 15.53 -6.82 -22.00
N ALA A 245 16.05 -6.79 -20.78
CA ALA A 245 16.94 -7.82 -20.24
C ALA A 245 16.22 -9.14 -19.89
N GLY A 246 14.89 -9.21 -19.98
CA GLY A 246 14.09 -10.40 -19.66
C GLY A 246 13.93 -10.67 -18.16
N ARG A 247 14.05 -9.64 -17.30
CA ARG A 247 13.92 -9.74 -15.84
C ARG A 247 12.51 -9.37 -15.37
N TRP A 248 11.52 -10.11 -15.84
CA TRP A 248 10.10 -9.76 -15.71
C TRP A 248 9.59 -9.73 -14.27
N HIS A 249 10.08 -10.57 -13.36
CA HIS A 249 9.70 -10.48 -11.95
C HIS A 249 9.99 -9.10 -11.35
N VAL A 250 11.17 -8.53 -11.62
CA VAL A 250 11.56 -7.21 -11.09
C VAL A 250 10.71 -6.11 -11.71
N VAL A 251 10.44 -6.19 -13.01
CA VAL A 251 9.58 -5.24 -13.72
C VAL A 251 8.19 -5.22 -13.09
N PHE A 252 7.59 -6.38 -12.89
CA PHE A 252 6.27 -6.48 -12.28
C PHE A 252 6.25 -6.01 -10.83
N THR A 253 7.30 -6.27 -10.05
CA THR A 253 7.43 -5.71 -8.70
C THR A 253 7.46 -4.19 -8.72
N ILE A 254 8.23 -3.58 -9.63
CA ILE A 254 8.29 -2.13 -9.79
C ILE A 254 6.92 -1.57 -10.16
N THR A 255 6.28 -2.13 -11.19
CA THR A 255 4.97 -1.68 -11.66
C THR A 255 3.91 -1.78 -10.56
N LEU A 256 3.82 -2.92 -9.87
CA LEU A 256 2.88 -3.11 -8.77
C LEU A 256 3.18 -2.17 -7.60
N GLY A 257 4.46 -1.98 -7.27
CA GLY A 257 4.91 -1.09 -6.20
C GLY A 257 4.63 0.39 -6.48
N LEU A 258 4.70 0.83 -7.74
CA LEU A 258 4.42 2.20 -8.17
C LEU A 258 2.92 2.50 -8.36
N THR A 259 2.08 1.47 -8.37
CA THR A 259 0.63 1.61 -8.59
C THR A 259 -0.04 2.62 -7.64
N PRO A 260 0.22 2.62 -6.31
CA PRO A 260 -0.36 3.62 -5.42
C PRO A 260 0.00 5.07 -5.78
N TYR A 261 1.25 5.30 -6.18
CA TYR A 261 1.73 6.63 -6.56
C TYR A 261 1.07 7.08 -7.87
N ALA A 262 1.09 6.24 -8.91
CA ALA A 262 0.46 6.52 -10.19
C ALA A 262 -1.04 6.86 -10.05
N LEU A 263 -1.79 6.05 -9.28
CA LEU A 263 -3.21 6.29 -9.01
C LEU A 263 -3.46 7.63 -8.32
N THR A 264 -2.58 8.01 -7.39
CA THR A 264 -2.74 9.26 -6.66
C THR A 264 -2.44 10.48 -7.53
N VAL A 265 -1.38 10.42 -8.35
CA VAL A 265 -1.04 11.51 -9.27
C VAL A 265 -2.16 11.73 -10.28
N VAL A 266 -2.70 10.65 -10.86
CA VAL A 266 -3.89 10.73 -11.75
C VAL A 266 -5.09 11.31 -11.02
N GLY A 267 -5.38 10.83 -9.81
CA GLY A 267 -6.50 11.33 -9.00
C GLY A 267 -6.40 12.82 -8.66
N ASN A 268 -5.18 13.31 -8.42
CA ASN A 268 -4.91 14.73 -8.16
C ASN A 268 -5.08 15.56 -9.44
N GLU A 269 -4.57 15.10 -10.58
CA GLU A 269 -4.73 15.80 -11.86
C GLU A 269 -6.21 15.89 -12.27
N LEU A 270 -6.99 14.80 -12.09
CA LEU A 270 -8.44 14.80 -12.33
C LEU A 270 -9.22 15.76 -11.41
N ARG A 271 -8.65 16.14 -10.26
CA ARG A 271 -9.20 17.15 -9.35
C ARG A 271 -8.72 18.57 -9.68
N GLY A 272 -7.93 18.75 -10.74
CA GLY A 272 -7.34 20.04 -11.12
C GLY A 272 -6.17 20.46 -10.24
N ILE A 273 -5.58 19.55 -9.46
CA ILE A 273 -4.37 19.82 -8.67
C ILE A 273 -3.18 19.64 -9.62
N LEU A 274 -2.68 20.76 -10.16
CA LEU A 274 -1.49 20.76 -11.01
C LEU A 274 -0.27 20.38 -10.17
N THR A 275 0.39 19.27 -10.52
CA THR A 275 1.56 18.75 -9.80
C THR A 275 2.86 19.49 -10.13
N GLY A 276 2.85 20.47 -11.04
CA GLY A 276 4.03 21.27 -11.42
C GLY A 276 5.17 20.50 -12.09
N SER A 277 5.17 19.16 -12.04
CA SER A 277 6.29 18.28 -12.37
C SER A 277 6.11 17.45 -13.65
N GLY A 278 5.00 17.61 -14.37
CA GLY A 278 4.70 16.88 -15.61
C GLY A 278 3.30 16.29 -15.62
N SER A 279 2.92 15.64 -16.73
CA SER A 279 1.61 14.97 -16.85
C SER A 279 1.60 13.64 -16.09
N ALA A 280 0.49 13.34 -15.39
CA ALA A 280 0.25 12.04 -14.77
C ALA A 280 0.33 10.89 -15.78
N ALA A 281 0.02 11.14 -17.06
CA ALA A 281 0.03 10.12 -18.10
C ALA A 281 1.42 9.48 -18.28
N VAL A 282 2.50 10.23 -18.04
CA VAL A 282 3.88 9.74 -18.14
C VAL A 282 4.13 8.58 -17.19
N VAL A 283 3.56 8.64 -15.98
CA VAL A 283 3.70 7.60 -14.94
C VAL A 283 2.56 6.57 -15.03
N ALA A 284 1.34 7.02 -15.32
CA ALA A 284 0.18 6.15 -15.27
C ALA A 284 0.14 5.12 -16.40
N LEU A 285 0.55 5.49 -17.62
CA LEU A 285 0.48 4.60 -18.78
C LEU A 285 1.46 3.41 -18.67
N PRO A 286 2.75 3.60 -18.33
CA PRO A 286 3.68 2.49 -18.13
C PRO A 286 3.23 1.55 -17.01
N VAL A 287 2.76 2.11 -15.89
CA VAL A 287 2.22 1.31 -14.78
C VAL A 287 1.00 0.51 -15.20
N ALA A 288 0.02 1.13 -15.88
CA ALA A 288 -1.17 0.44 -16.36
C ALA A 288 -0.83 -0.69 -17.35
N PHE A 289 0.11 -0.42 -18.27
CA PHE A 289 0.58 -1.42 -19.23
C PHE A 289 1.30 -2.59 -18.54
N GLY A 290 2.20 -2.31 -17.60
CA GLY A 290 2.89 -3.35 -16.83
C GLY A 290 1.93 -4.20 -15.99
N LEU A 291 0.89 -3.60 -15.40
CA LEU A 291 -0.15 -4.33 -14.66
C LEU A 291 -0.96 -5.25 -15.57
N PHE A 292 -1.30 -4.78 -16.78
CA PHE A 292 -1.97 -5.59 -17.79
C PHE A 292 -1.12 -6.82 -18.18
N LEU A 293 0.17 -6.60 -18.45
CA LEU A 293 1.11 -7.69 -18.75
C LEU A 293 1.26 -8.67 -17.58
N LEU A 294 1.31 -8.17 -16.34
CA LEU A 294 1.38 -8.99 -15.12
C LEU A 294 0.17 -9.92 -15.00
N VAL A 295 -1.04 -9.41 -15.25
CA VAL A 295 -2.27 -10.22 -15.21
C VAL A 295 -2.29 -11.27 -16.31
N LEU A 296 -1.88 -10.91 -17.53
CA LEU A 296 -1.76 -11.88 -18.63
C LEU A 296 -0.74 -12.97 -18.32
N HIS A 297 0.40 -12.59 -17.75
CA HIS A 297 1.44 -13.53 -17.34
C HIS A 297 0.96 -14.46 -16.22
N SER A 298 0.37 -13.89 -15.17
CA SER A 298 -0.14 -14.64 -14.00
C SER A 298 -1.28 -15.59 -14.35
N SER A 299 -2.05 -15.27 -15.39
CA SER A 299 -3.12 -16.14 -15.91
C SER A 299 -2.63 -17.22 -16.89
N GLY A 300 -1.33 -17.29 -17.19
CA GLY A 300 -0.75 -18.23 -18.14
C GLY A 300 -1.07 -17.91 -19.60
N ARG A 301 -1.60 -16.72 -19.89
CA ARG A 301 -1.93 -16.27 -21.26
C ARG A 301 -0.73 -15.67 -21.99
N LEU A 302 0.32 -15.33 -21.26
CA LEU A 302 1.54 -14.73 -21.79
C LEU A 302 2.78 -15.40 -21.16
N ASP A 303 3.51 -16.15 -21.98
CA ASP A 303 4.81 -16.74 -21.59
C ASP A 303 5.91 -15.68 -21.74
N LEU A 304 6.36 -15.13 -20.61
CA LEU A 304 7.49 -14.23 -20.54
C LEU A 304 8.65 -15.00 -19.90
N ARG A 305 9.49 -15.61 -20.74
CA ARG A 305 10.63 -16.39 -20.27
C ARG A 305 11.61 -15.49 -19.53
N GLU A 306 11.89 -15.83 -18.28
CA GLU A 306 13.01 -15.24 -17.57
C GLU A 306 14.33 -15.75 -18.15
N ARG A 307 15.24 -14.82 -18.43
CA ARG A 307 16.61 -15.21 -18.75
C ARG A 307 17.29 -15.61 -17.45
N THR A 308 17.44 -16.92 -17.24
CA THR A 308 18.25 -17.43 -16.13
C THR A 308 19.66 -16.84 -16.27
N PRO A 309 20.23 -16.23 -15.23
CA PRO A 309 21.61 -15.77 -15.29
C PRO A 309 22.48 -16.99 -15.59
N THR A 310 23.19 -16.95 -16.73
CA THR A 310 24.22 -17.94 -17.04
C THR A 310 25.23 -17.88 -15.89
N SER A 311 25.31 -18.96 -15.10
CA SER A 311 26.32 -19.09 -14.06
C SER A 311 27.69 -19.07 -14.74
N VAL A 312 28.39 -17.95 -14.58
CA VAL A 312 29.78 -17.75 -14.99
C VAL A 312 30.68 -18.18 -13.84
#